data_AF-E1RDN6-F1
#
_entry.id   AF-E1RDN6-F1
#
_cell.length_a   1.000
_cell.length_b   1.000
_cell.length_c   1.000
_cell.angle_alpha   90.00
_cell.angle_beta   90.00
_cell.angle_gamma   90.00
#
_symmetry.space_group_name_H-M   'P 1'
#
loop_
_entity.id
_entity.type
_entity.pdbx_description
1 polymer ?
#
loop_
_entity_poly.entity_id
_entity_poly.type
_entity_poly.pdbx_seq_one_letter_code
_entity_poly.pdbx_strand_id
1 'polypeptide(L)'
;MSRIIPEIVRATIFILLLFSIAYPAGADVPDENVSDAPLFPEISGLFSAISDLIFNTSSDGETGNGGSGDNDILETIESINLVKYEDRGLDGDIGEYIKENINSSISQEIFEGKSDLQRDLYILLSESRSYPDGFSTDGFEIFIYPLVTDDDLSSPSSLSRPNGLKITLYVYSISEPDGKTIQVYEKYSTDIIREIYEAGYGDEFGTIYLKFIDMDSGDEILHLALDASDSEENRKYWTSPSSYIGVDGWSKVKLNNEYGIAYYEDNTNRIWMDPEDYLIPDDYQDEDPDSSGENVISYDPLLTNSISASYDKIVSMVDEIGEHCNNGERDQVISTANDLGDYLYKLKKNINEIPVSSNFYGMKSQYLNALELISDASSEYWHFSIYHDSDSLSGASEDSVAGLSILNSLLDETGGAPVDIDALDRPSEKNTLINTYSMFDTFHYRDSSGSNDISFQVDNWNLRNSLLTKNVLTGEQETISSEYNTIFLVVTVDFTHLGYRGGGPEQIVTPPGSSFKLQYGGTDYAPLDISDYLENSGEPYQSKKVERREIYKSVLVFEIENNPGQTFDDEDTYLSVDLGDYGVQTWSLEKPE
;
A
#
# COMPACT_ATOMS: atom_id res chain seq x y z
N MET A 1 26.61 19.38 31.15
CA MET A 1 25.25 18.93 31.51
C MET A 1 24.29 18.88 30.32
N SER A 2 24.32 19.84 29.38
CA SER A 2 23.40 19.88 28.20
C SER A 2 23.50 18.71 27.19
N ARG A 3 24.49 17.81 27.31
CA ARG A 3 24.59 16.59 26.50
C ARG A 3 24.19 15.30 27.22
N ILE A 4 24.06 15.34 28.56
CA ILE A 4 23.84 14.14 29.37
C ILE A 4 22.35 13.88 29.60
N ILE A 5 21.57 14.95 29.74
CA ILE A 5 20.11 14.87 29.95
C ILE A 5 19.39 14.21 28.76
N PRO A 6 19.69 14.54 27.48
CA PRO A 6 19.04 13.88 26.35
C PRO A 6 19.34 12.38 26.25
N GLU A 7 20.56 11.97 26.63
CA GLU A 7 20.98 10.56 26.63
C GLU A 7 20.27 9.77 27.75
N ILE A 8 20.06 10.38 28.92
CA ILE A 8 19.32 9.77 30.03
C ILE A 8 17.82 9.64 29.68
N VAL A 9 17.24 10.65 29.04
CA VAL A 9 15.83 10.62 28.59
C VAL A 9 15.64 9.54 27.51
N ARG A 10 16.55 9.45 26.53
CA ARG A 10 16.53 8.38 25.52
C ARG A 10 16.67 6.99 26.13
N ALA A 11 17.59 6.80 27.08
CA ALA A 11 17.76 5.53 27.77
C ALA A 11 16.50 5.14 28.57
N THR A 12 15.83 6.11 29.19
CA THR A 12 14.60 5.87 29.97
C THR A 12 13.42 5.49 29.07
N ILE A 13 13.26 6.19 27.94
CA ILE A 13 12.22 5.87 26.94
C ILE A 13 12.46 4.47 26.34
N PHE A 14 13.72 4.14 26.02
CA PHE A 14 14.08 2.83 25.47
C PHE A 14 13.82 1.68 26.46
N ILE A 15 14.06 1.89 27.75
CA ILE A 15 13.76 0.90 28.81
C ILE A 15 12.24 0.72 28.98
N LEU A 16 11.45 1.79 28.89
CA LEU A 16 9.99 1.73 28.98
C LEU A 16 9.38 0.99 27.77
N LEU A 17 9.91 1.22 26.56
CA LEU A 17 9.51 0.49 25.35
C LEU A 17 9.81 -1.01 25.45
N LEU A 18 11.00 -1.39 25.93
CA LEU A 18 11.35 -2.79 26.17
C LEU A 18 10.42 -3.46 27.19
N PHE A 19 9.94 -2.72 28.20
CA PHE A 19 8.99 -3.23 29.18
C PHE A 19 7.59 -3.46 28.60
N SER A 20 7.12 -2.56 27.73
CA SER A 20 5.82 -2.70 27.04
C SER A 20 5.80 -3.87 26.06
N ILE A 21 6.93 -4.18 25.42
CA ILE A 21 7.08 -5.34 24.52
C ILE A 21 7.15 -6.64 25.34
N ALA A 22 7.81 -6.63 26.50
CA ALA A 22 7.94 -7.82 27.35
C ALA A 22 6.64 -8.21 28.07
N TYR A 23 5.70 -7.28 28.25
CA TYR A 23 4.44 -7.50 28.95
C TYR A 23 3.27 -6.79 28.25
N PRO A 24 2.72 -7.37 27.17
CA PRO A 24 1.53 -6.83 26.52
C PRO A 24 0.33 -6.87 27.48
N ALA A 25 -0.51 -5.84 27.41
CA ALA A 25 -1.71 -5.74 28.21
C ALA A 25 -2.63 -6.95 27.96
N GLY A 26 -2.86 -7.77 29.00
CA GLY A 26 -3.70 -8.96 28.93
C GLY A 26 -3.01 -10.29 29.24
N ALA A 27 -1.72 -10.33 29.53
CA ALA A 27 -1.08 -11.56 30.00
C ALA A 27 -1.58 -11.93 31.41
N ASP A 28 -2.39 -12.99 31.52
CA ASP A 28 -2.80 -13.60 32.78
C ASP A 28 -1.57 -14.14 33.52
N VAL A 29 -1.15 -13.43 34.59
CA VAL A 29 -0.16 -13.93 35.54
C VAL A 29 -0.90 -14.78 36.57
N PRO A 30 -0.55 -16.07 36.76
CA PRO A 30 -1.24 -16.92 37.71
C PRO A 30 -1.03 -16.41 39.14
N ASP A 31 -2.14 -16.22 39.86
CA ASP A 31 -2.20 -15.99 41.29
C ASP A 31 -1.67 -17.24 42.02
N GLU A 32 -0.37 -17.31 42.30
CA GLU A 32 0.21 -17.90 43.52
C GLU A 32 1.76 -17.83 43.51
N ASN A 33 2.31 -17.18 44.55
CA ASN A 33 3.73 -17.11 44.95
C ASN A 33 4.71 -16.29 44.09
N VAL A 34 4.53 -14.96 44.06
CA VAL A 34 5.60 -14.01 43.72
C VAL A 34 6.32 -13.54 44.99
N SER A 35 7.24 -14.36 45.51
CA SER A 35 8.28 -13.87 46.45
C SER A 35 9.71 -14.18 46.01
N ASP A 36 9.92 -14.88 44.88
CA ASP A 36 11.25 -15.34 44.45
C ASP A 36 11.54 -15.11 42.95
N ALA A 37 11.02 -14.04 42.34
CA ALA A 37 11.44 -13.60 41.00
C ALA A 37 12.69 -12.67 41.11
N PRO A 38 13.86 -13.04 40.56
CA PRO A 38 15.12 -12.32 40.79
C PRO A 38 15.31 -11.19 39.77
N LEU A 39 14.44 -10.18 39.74
CA LEU A 39 14.61 -9.00 38.86
C LEU A 39 14.22 -7.66 39.49
N PHE A 40 13.45 -7.65 40.59
CA PHE A 40 13.05 -6.41 41.26
C PHE A 40 14.14 -5.67 42.06
N PRO A 41 15.13 -6.34 42.71
CA PRO A 41 16.16 -5.63 43.46
C PRO A 41 17.11 -4.81 42.59
N GLU A 42 17.30 -5.20 41.32
CA GLU A 42 18.21 -4.53 40.38
C GLU A 42 17.63 -3.22 39.84
N ILE A 43 16.31 -3.16 39.67
CA ILE A 43 15.59 -1.95 39.21
C ILE A 43 15.57 -0.88 40.32
N SER A 44 15.31 -1.27 41.57
CA SER A 44 15.44 -0.36 42.73
C SER A 44 16.88 0.17 42.87
N GLY A 45 17.88 -0.67 42.62
CA GLY A 45 19.28 -0.28 42.62
C GLY A 45 19.63 0.71 41.51
N LEU A 46 19.05 0.55 40.32
CA LEU A 46 19.24 1.45 39.18
C LEU A 46 18.65 2.84 39.45
N PHE A 47 17.44 2.92 40.02
CA PHE A 47 16.83 4.20 40.40
C PHE A 47 17.61 4.90 41.52
N SER A 48 18.13 4.15 42.51
CA SER A 48 19.00 4.71 43.54
C SER A 48 20.31 5.24 42.94
N ALA A 49 20.92 4.50 42.02
CA ALA A 49 22.17 4.89 41.36
C ALA A 49 22.02 6.14 40.47
N ILE A 50 20.88 6.27 39.77
CA ILE A 50 20.56 7.46 38.97
C ILE A 50 20.30 8.67 39.89
N SER A 51 19.57 8.47 40.98
CA SER A 51 19.33 9.52 41.99
C SER A 51 20.64 10.01 42.63
N ASP A 52 21.54 9.08 42.99
CA ASP A 52 22.85 9.40 43.56
C ASP A 52 23.79 10.09 42.54
N LEU A 53 23.67 9.78 41.25
CA LEU A 53 24.44 10.42 40.18
C LEU A 53 23.98 11.87 39.95
N ILE A 54 22.66 12.11 40.06
CA ILE A 54 22.05 13.45 39.97
C ILE A 54 22.43 14.29 41.20
N PHE A 55 22.42 13.70 42.41
CA PHE A 55 22.78 14.41 43.64
C PHE A 55 24.28 14.72 43.77
N ASN A 56 25.18 13.87 43.26
CA ASN A 56 26.63 14.10 43.37
C ASN A 56 27.21 15.01 42.28
N THR A 57 26.44 15.39 41.26
CA THR A 57 26.89 16.33 40.22
C THR A 57 26.62 17.80 40.56
N SER A 58 26.01 18.09 41.73
CA SER A 58 25.70 19.45 42.19
C SER A 58 26.60 19.97 43.33
N SER A 59 27.57 19.19 43.83
CA SER A 59 28.33 19.55 45.05
C SER A 59 29.77 20.04 44.86
N ASP A 60 30.30 20.10 43.63
CA ASP A 60 31.64 20.68 43.38
C ASP A 60 31.55 21.98 42.57
N GLY A 61 31.48 23.12 43.26
CA GLY A 61 31.58 24.44 42.62
C GLY A 61 31.20 25.67 43.46
N GLU A 62 31.90 25.92 44.58
CA GLU A 62 32.08 27.28 45.13
C GLU A 62 32.69 28.21 44.05
N THR A 63 32.35 29.48 43.79
CA THR A 63 31.63 30.56 44.49
C THR A 63 31.24 31.62 43.44
N GLY A 64 30.07 32.28 43.57
CA GLY A 64 29.81 33.49 42.77
C GLY A 64 28.35 33.94 42.60
N ASN A 65 27.72 34.38 43.69
CA ASN A 65 26.68 35.42 43.78
C ASN A 65 25.62 35.56 42.64
N GLY A 66 24.37 35.20 42.96
CA GLY A 66 23.19 36.01 42.61
C GLY A 66 22.08 35.32 41.83
N GLY A 67 20.92 35.14 42.48
CA GLY A 67 19.62 35.15 41.81
C GLY A 67 18.84 33.82 41.81
N SER A 68 17.90 33.70 42.76
CA SER A 68 16.58 33.05 42.62
C SER A 68 16.34 32.21 41.36
N GLY A 69 16.57 30.90 41.41
CA GLY A 69 16.27 30.00 40.28
C GLY A 69 16.05 28.52 40.62
N ASP A 70 16.15 28.09 41.88
CA ASP A 70 16.19 26.63 42.20
C ASP A 70 14.90 26.06 42.82
N ASN A 71 13.80 26.82 42.85
CA ASN A 71 12.51 26.32 43.35
C ASN A 71 11.53 25.85 42.25
N ASP A 72 11.77 26.14 40.96
CA ASP A 72 10.83 25.78 39.87
C ASP A 72 10.97 24.31 39.43
N ILE A 73 12.15 23.70 39.55
CA ILE A 73 12.38 22.31 39.10
C ILE A 73 11.70 21.30 40.03
N LEU A 74 11.53 21.63 41.32
CA LEU A 74 10.86 20.76 42.29
C LEU A 74 9.33 20.81 42.16
N GLU A 75 8.76 21.95 41.73
CA GLU A 75 7.32 22.05 41.43
C GLU A 75 6.93 21.30 40.15
N THR A 76 7.83 21.21 39.15
CA THR A 76 7.61 20.44 37.91
C THR A 76 7.69 18.91 38.12
N ILE A 77 8.43 18.45 39.14
CA ILE A 77 8.54 17.01 39.41
C ILE A 77 7.37 16.49 40.28
N GLU A 78 6.74 17.33 41.10
CA GLU A 78 5.54 16.95 41.86
C GLU A 78 4.25 16.93 41.01
N SER A 79 4.23 17.55 39.82
CA SER A 79 3.07 17.55 38.92
C SER A 79 3.00 16.31 38.02
N ILE A 80 4.05 15.49 37.92
CA ILE A 80 4.02 14.18 37.26
C ILE A 80 3.64 13.11 38.29
N ASN A 81 2.40 13.19 38.78
CA ASN A 81 1.75 12.02 39.38
C ASN A 81 1.03 11.26 38.27
N LEU A 82 1.48 10.02 38.04
CA LEU A 82 0.80 8.99 37.25
C LEU A 82 -0.66 8.89 37.67
N VAL A 83 -1.56 9.46 36.86
CA VAL A 83 -2.99 9.20 36.95
C VAL A 83 -3.32 8.14 35.89
N LYS A 84 -3.35 6.87 36.31
CA LYS A 84 -4.13 5.85 35.63
C LYS A 84 -5.61 6.21 35.81
N TYR A 85 -6.33 6.53 34.74
CA TYR A 85 -7.79 6.43 34.73
C TYR A 85 -8.23 5.45 33.67
N GLU A 86 -8.84 4.37 34.14
CA GLU A 86 -9.81 3.60 33.38
C GLU A 86 -10.99 4.49 33.02
N ASP A 87 -11.43 4.34 31.77
CA ASP A 87 -12.57 4.98 31.17
C ASP A 87 -13.83 4.81 32.04
N ARG A 88 -14.22 5.88 32.73
CA ARG A 88 -15.56 6.05 33.30
C ARG A 88 -16.01 7.45 32.97
N GLY A 89 -16.89 7.54 31.97
CA GLY A 89 -17.52 8.74 31.45
C GLY A 89 -17.53 9.94 32.40
N LEU A 90 -16.75 10.96 32.03
CA LEU A 90 -16.78 12.27 32.63
C LEU A 90 -17.42 13.25 31.65
N ASP A 91 -18.50 13.88 32.10
CA ASP A 91 -19.24 14.93 31.40
C ASP A 91 -18.33 16.14 31.06
N GLY A 92 -18.25 16.46 29.78
CA GLY A 92 -18.52 17.79 29.21
C GLY A 92 -17.53 18.96 29.35
N ASP A 93 -16.73 19.08 30.42
CA ASP A 93 -15.87 20.28 30.61
C ASP A 93 -14.44 19.95 31.06
N ILE A 94 -14.26 18.87 31.83
CA ILE A 94 -12.94 18.49 32.36
C ILE A 94 -12.10 17.76 31.31
N GLY A 95 -12.73 16.99 30.43
CA GLY A 95 -12.03 16.31 29.32
C GLY A 95 -11.46 17.29 28.30
N GLU A 96 -12.17 18.38 28.03
CA GLU A 96 -11.74 19.43 27.10
C GLU A 96 -10.60 20.27 27.69
N TYR A 97 -10.71 20.65 28.98
CA TYR A 97 -9.64 21.33 29.71
C TYR A 97 -8.36 20.47 29.84
N ILE A 98 -8.49 19.16 30.06
CA ILE A 98 -7.33 18.25 30.12
C ILE A 98 -6.72 18.06 28.72
N LYS A 99 -7.53 17.95 27.66
CA LYS A 99 -7.02 17.92 26.27
C LYS A 99 -6.27 19.21 25.92
N GLU A 100 -6.82 20.37 26.24
CA GLU A 100 -6.17 21.67 25.99
C GLU A 100 -4.85 21.81 26.76
N ASN A 101 -4.81 21.40 28.04
CA ASN A 101 -3.60 21.54 28.85
C ASN A 101 -2.52 20.50 28.54
N ILE A 102 -2.91 19.27 28.14
CA ILE A 102 -1.96 18.26 27.66
C ILE A 102 -1.41 18.67 26.29
N ASN A 103 -2.27 19.11 25.37
CA ASN A 103 -1.81 19.61 24.07
C ASN A 103 -0.93 20.85 24.23
N SER A 104 -1.24 21.78 25.14
CA SER A 104 -0.42 22.97 25.36
C SER A 104 0.93 22.67 26.01
N SER A 105 1.00 21.69 26.92
CA SER A 105 2.24 21.28 27.61
C SER A 105 3.14 20.43 26.70
N ILE A 106 2.56 19.47 25.95
CA ILE A 106 3.27 18.68 24.93
C ILE A 106 3.78 19.61 23.82
N SER A 107 2.97 20.60 23.42
CA SER A 107 3.40 21.65 22.51
C SER A 107 4.61 22.40 23.08
N GLN A 108 4.56 22.90 24.31
CA GLN A 108 5.66 23.71 24.86
C GLN A 108 7.01 22.97 24.90
N GLU A 109 7.06 21.70 25.30
CA GLU A 109 8.32 20.93 25.33
C GLU A 109 8.80 20.49 23.93
N ILE A 110 7.90 20.21 22.98
CA ILE A 110 8.26 19.86 21.59
C ILE A 110 8.74 21.09 20.78
N PHE A 111 8.32 22.30 21.16
CA PHE A 111 8.54 23.54 20.40
C PHE A 111 9.68 24.43 20.91
N GLU A 112 10.43 24.05 21.95
CA GLU A 112 11.62 24.81 22.35
C GLU A 112 12.65 24.84 21.20
N GLY A 113 12.75 25.98 20.51
CA GLY A 113 13.66 26.21 19.39
C GLY A 113 13.10 26.01 17.98
N LYS A 114 11.81 25.70 17.83
CA LYS A 114 11.12 25.62 16.53
C LYS A 114 10.55 26.98 16.11
N SER A 115 10.41 27.25 14.80
CA SER A 115 9.78 28.49 14.33
C SER A 115 8.26 28.44 14.56
N ASP A 116 7.61 29.61 14.69
CA ASP A 116 6.14 29.70 14.82
C ASP A 116 5.44 28.95 13.67
N LEU A 117 5.95 29.09 12.44
CA LEU A 117 5.47 28.36 11.26
C LEU A 117 5.58 26.83 11.40
N GLN A 118 6.70 26.33 11.93
CA GLN A 118 6.88 24.89 12.15
C GLN A 118 5.94 24.35 13.25
N ARG A 119 5.63 25.18 14.24
CA ARG A 119 4.67 24.86 15.30
C ARG A 119 3.24 24.79 14.76
N ASP A 120 2.83 25.79 13.99
CA ASP A 120 1.49 25.85 13.43
C ASP A 120 1.23 24.67 12.48
N LEU A 121 2.19 24.35 11.62
CA LEU A 121 2.10 23.17 10.75
C LEU A 121 2.01 21.85 11.52
N TYR A 122 2.73 21.73 12.64
CA TYR A 122 2.64 20.53 13.47
C TYR A 122 1.25 20.38 14.08
N ILE A 123 0.66 21.48 14.56
CA ILE A 123 -0.71 21.46 15.11
C ILE A 123 -1.69 21.08 14.00
N LEU A 124 -1.62 21.75 12.85
CA LEU A 124 -2.47 21.49 11.68
C LEU A 124 -2.49 20.00 11.31
N LEU A 125 -1.33 19.41 11.07
CA LEU A 125 -1.22 18.01 10.63
C LEU A 125 -1.53 16.99 11.75
N SER A 126 -1.48 17.40 13.01
CA SER A 126 -1.84 16.52 14.13
C SER A 126 -3.35 16.38 14.33
N GLU A 127 -4.11 17.37 13.88
CA GLU A 127 -5.57 17.47 13.97
C GLU A 127 -6.27 16.81 12.77
N SER A 128 -5.62 16.73 11.61
CA SER A 128 -6.13 16.07 10.41
C SER A 128 -5.93 14.55 10.44
N ARG A 129 -6.83 13.85 11.13
CA ARG A 129 -6.78 12.37 11.26
C ARG A 129 -7.90 11.64 10.51
N SER A 130 -8.19 12.02 9.27
CA SER A 130 -8.89 11.09 8.36
C SER A 130 -7.86 10.44 7.45
N TYR A 131 -7.44 9.23 7.84
CA TYR A 131 -6.59 8.42 6.98
C TYR A 131 -7.48 7.64 6.01
N PRO A 132 -7.07 7.45 4.75
CA PRO A 132 -7.66 6.44 3.88
C PRO A 132 -7.62 5.07 4.57
N ASP A 133 -8.60 4.20 4.30
CA ASP A 133 -8.65 2.85 4.85
C ASP A 133 -7.31 2.12 4.61
N GLY A 134 -6.80 1.45 5.65
CA GLY A 134 -5.52 0.70 5.60
C GLY A 134 -4.24 1.51 5.88
N PHE A 135 -4.29 2.85 5.92
CA PHE A 135 -3.10 3.68 6.19
C PHE A 135 -3.06 4.11 7.66
N SER A 136 -2.07 3.62 8.43
CA SER A 136 -1.83 4.10 9.80
C SER A 136 -0.46 4.74 9.92
N THR A 137 -0.44 5.99 10.41
CA THR A 137 0.79 6.70 10.76
C THR A 137 0.91 6.77 12.28
N ASP A 138 2.11 6.50 12.81
CA ASP A 138 2.39 6.59 14.25
C ASP A 138 2.99 7.94 14.64
N GLY A 139 3.30 8.77 13.65
CA GLY A 139 3.79 10.12 13.84
C GLY A 139 4.42 10.71 12.58
N PHE A 140 4.80 11.97 12.69
CA PHE A 140 5.49 12.69 11.62
C PHE A 140 6.53 13.67 12.17
N GLU A 141 7.52 13.97 11.34
CA GLU A 141 8.52 15.01 11.57
C GLU A 141 8.39 16.11 10.53
N ILE A 142 8.36 17.36 10.98
CA ILE A 142 8.36 18.54 10.12
C ILE A 142 9.70 19.25 10.22
N PHE A 143 10.32 19.54 9.08
CA PHE A 143 11.54 20.33 8.98
C PHE A 143 11.37 21.41 7.91
N ILE A 144 11.56 22.67 8.33
CA ILE A 144 11.55 23.84 7.43
C ILE A 144 12.99 24.31 7.27
N TYR A 145 13.40 24.59 6.03
CA TYR A 145 14.72 25.09 5.72
C TYR A 145 14.65 26.23 4.70
N PRO A 146 15.59 27.19 4.76
CA PRO A 146 15.60 28.30 3.81
C PRO A 146 16.03 27.82 2.42
N LEU A 147 15.40 28.37 1.38
CA LEU A 147 15.82 28.24 0.00
C LEU A 147 16.63 29.46 -0.44
N VAL A 148 17.41 29.30 -1.51
CA VAL A 148 18.07 30.42 -2.18
C VAL A 148 17.01 31.11 -3.05
N THR A 149 16.70 32.37 -2.77
CA THR A 149 15.69 33.18 -3.48
C THR A 149 16.30 34.20 -4.44
N ASP A 150 17.62 34.19 -4.61
CA ASP A 150 18.27 35.07 -5.58
C ASP A 150 17.88 34.59 -6.98
N ASP A 151 17.24 35.44 -7.79
CA ASP A 151 16.68 35.05 -9.09
C ASP A 151 17.73 34.49 -10.06
N ASP A 152 19.02 34.81 -9.89
CA ASP A 152 20.11 34.27 -10.69
C ASP A 152 20.54 32.85 -10.25
N LEU A 153 20.14 32.42 -9.05
CA LEU A 153 20.59 31.18 -8.40
C LEU A 153 19.43 30.26 -7.94
N SER A 154 18.22 30.78 -7.84
CA SER A 154 17.02 30.05 -7.42
C SER A 154 16.56 29.11 -8.53
N SER A 155 15.92 28.01 -8.15
CA SER A 155 15.17 27.22 -9.12
C SER A 155 13.95 28.04 -9.55
N PRO A 156 13.74 28.32 -10.85
CA PRO A 156 12.54 29.02 -11.31
C PRO A 156 11.26 28.30 -10.88
N SER A 157 11.28 26.96 -10.78
CA SER A 157 10.16 26.14 -10.28
C SER A 157 9.74 26.47 -8.85
N SER A 158 10.63 27.08 -8.05
CA SER A 158 10.35 27.50 -6.67
C SER A 158 9.69 28.87 -6.57
N LEU A 159 9.48 29.58 -7.69
CA LEU A 159 8.82 30.90 -7.75
C LEU A 159 9.39 31.92 -6.74
N SER A 160 10.71 31.85 -6.49
CA SER A 160 11.44 32.67 -5.50
C SER A 160 10.86 32.65 -4.08
N ARG A 161 10.10 31.60 -3.72
CA ARG A 161 9.56 31.41 -2.37
C ARG A 161 10.68 31.07 -1.38
N PRO A 162 10.65 31.59 -0.15
CA PRO A 162 11.82 31.62 0.74
C PRO A 162 12.13 30.32 1.48
N ASN A 163 11.17 29.40 1.60
CA ASN A 163 11.33 28.20 2.41
C ASN A 163 11.09 26.92 1.60
N GLY A 164 11.74 25.84 2.01
CA GLY A 164 11.41 24.49 1.64
C GLY A 164 10.84 23.76 2.86
N LEU A 165 9.88 22.87 2.62
CA LEU A 165 9.25 22.06 3.64
C LEU A 165 9.63 20.60 3.43
N LYS A 166 9.98 19.89 4.49
CA LYS A 166 10.13 18.45 4.50
C LYS A 166 9.27 17.85 5.60
N ILE A 167 8.39 16.94 5.24
CA ILE A 167 7.55 16.16 6.14
C ILE A 167 7.96 14.69 6.00
N THR A 168 8.34 14.07 7.11
CA THR A 168 8.66 12.63 7.17
C THR A 168 7.55 11.93 7.94
N LEU A 169 6.92 10.95 7.32
CA LEU A 169 5.78 10.20 7.82
C LEU A 169 6.25 8.79 8.15
N TYR A 170 5.95 8.34 9.37
CA TYR A 170 6.31 7.01 9.84
C TYR A 170 5.08 6.11 9.75
N VAL A 171 5.15 5.09 8.89
CA VAL A 171 4.02 4.24 8.53
C VAL A 171 4.32 2.78 8.83
N TYR A 172 3.30 2.03 9.26
CA TYR A 172 3.42 0.59 9.41
C TYR A 172 3.40 -0.09 8.04
N SER A 173 4.06 -1.24 7.93
CA SER A 173 4.01 -2.04 6.70
C SER A 173 2.56 -2.44 6.42
N ILE A 174 2.02 -2.06 5.26
CA ILE A 174 0.67 -2.44 4.86
C ILE A 174 0.76 -3.79 4.15
N SER A 175 0.03 -4.80 4.63
CA SER A 175 0.03 -6.14 4.03
C SER A 175 -0.93 -6.27 2.85
N GLU A 176 -2.00 -5.47 2.84
CA GLU A 176 -3.06 -5.51 1.83
C GLU A 176 -2.58 -4.95 0.48
N PRO A 177 -3.03 -5.52 -0.65
CA PRO A 177 -2.66 -5.05 -1.99
C PRO A 177 -2.98 -3.56 -2.22
N ASP A 178 -4.15 -3.09 -1.79
CA ASP A 178 -4.58 -1.69 -1.97
C ASP A 178 -3.62 -0.70 -1.30
N GLY A 179 -3.15 -1.01 -0.09
CA GLY A 179 -2.19 -0.18 0.64
C GLY A 179 -0.77 -0.24 0.09
N LYS A 180 -0.49 -1.14 -0.86
CA LYS A 180 0.77 -1.23 -1.60
C LYS A 180 0.68 -0.63 -3.00
N THR A 181 -0.14 0.39 -3.20
CA THR A 181 -0.22 1.13 -4.47
C THR A 181 0.33 2.53 -4.28
N ILE A 182 0.93 3.11 -5.34
CA ILE A 182 1.40 4.49 -5.29
C ILE A 182 0.25 5.47 -5.01
N GLN A 183 -0.94 5.17 -5.52
CA GLN A 183 -2.15 5.96 -5.33
C GLN A 183 -2.46 6.27 -3.85
N VAL A 184 -2.33 5.28 -2.96
CA VAL A 184 -2.64 5.48 -1.53
C VAL A 184 -1.74 6.56 -0.93
N TYR A 185 -0.45 6.53 -1.26
CA TYR A 185 0.49 7.54 -0.78
C TYR A 185 0.24 8.91 -1.43
N GLU A 186 -0.18 8.93 -2.69
CA GLU A 186 -0.49 10.15 -3.43
C GLU A 186 -1.76 10.84 -2.91
N LYS A 187 -2.82 10.09 -2.63
CA LYS A 187 -4.04 10.57 -1.97
C LYS A 187 -3.69 11.25 -0.65
N TYR A 188 -2.97 10.53 0.22
CA TYR A 188 -2.57 11.05 1.51
C TYR A 188 -1.64 12.28 1.41
N SER A 189 -0.71 12.25 0.46
CA SER A 189 0.20 13.37 0.20
C SER A 189 -0.53 14.60 -0.34
N THR A 190 -1.55 14.39 -1.18
CA THR A 190 -2.38 15.47 -1.71
C THR A 190 -3.21 16.11 -0.60
N ASP A 191 -3.75 15.31 0.32
CA ASP A 191 -4.53 15.82 1.46
C ASP A 191 -3.66 16.71 2.36
N ILE A 192 -2.45 16.26 2.72
CA ILE A 192 -1.49 17.06 3.49
C ILE A 192 -1.20 18.40 2.78
N ILE A 193 -0.93 18.36 1.48
CA ILE A 193 -0.63 19.56 0.71
C ILE A 193 -1.85 20.49 0.68
N ARG A 194 -3.03 19.95 0.44
CA ARG A 194 -4.28 20.72 0.42
C ARG A 194 -4.48 21.44 1.75
N GLU A 195 -4.29 20.77 2.87
CA GLU A 195 -4.41 21.38 4.21
C GLU A 195 -3.43 22.52 4.43
N ILE A 196 -2.17 22.36 4.02
CA ILE A 196 -1.15 23.42 4.10
C ILE A 196 -1.60 24.65 3.30
N TYR A 197 -2.15 24.46 2.10
CA TYR A 197 -2.64 25.54 1.25
C TYR A 197 -3.92 26.19 1.78
N GLU A 198 -4.89 25.40 2.27
CA GLU A 198 -6.14 25.90 2.84
C GLU A 198 -5.92 26.68 4.14
N ALA A 199 -4.90 26.29 4.93
CA ALA A 199 -4.46 27.03 6.10
C ALA A 199 -3.68 28.33 5.76
N GLY A 200 -3.41 28.58 4.48
CA GLY A 200 -2.75 29.80 4.00
C GLY A 200 -1.22 29.78 4.05
N TYR A 201 -0.61 28.60 4.23
CA TYR A 201 0.85 28.45 4.30
C TYR A 201 1.51 28.06 2.96
N GLY A 202 0.73 27.68 1.95
CA GLY A 202 1.28 27.17 0.68
C GLY A 202 2.25 28.12 -0.01
N ASP A 203 1.95 29.43 -0.02
CA ASP A 203 2.78 30.46 -0.68
C ASP A 203 4.12 30.72 0.05
N GLU A 204 4.31 30.16 1.25
CA GLU A 204 5.59 30.24 1.99
C GLU A 204 6.64 29.25 1.48
N PHE A 205 6.22 28.22 0.73
CA PHE A 205 7.06 27.08 0.37
C PHE A 205 7.32 26.99 -1.14
N GLY A 206 8.59 27.06 -1.53
CA GLY A 206 9.06 26.87 -2.90
C GLY A 206 9.13 25.41 -3.33
N THR A 207 9.23 24.50 -2.36
CA THR A 207 9.16 23.05 -2.57
C THR A 207 8.68 22.36 -1.29
N ILE A 208 7.87 21.31 -1.43
CA ILE A 208 7.38 20.47 -0.34
C ILE A 208 7.82 19.03 -0.63
N TYR A 209 8.59 18.46 0.30
CA TYR A 209 9.02 17.06 0.27
C TYR A 209 8.21 16.23 1.26
N LEU A 210 7.61 15.16 0.78
CA LEU A 210 6.92 14.15 1.58
C LEU A 210 7.70 12.85 1.50
N LYS A 211 8.12 12.33 2.65
CA LYS A 211 8.93 11.13 2.76
C LYS A 211 8.24 10.11 3.66
N PHE A 212 8.03 8.90 3.14
CA PHE A 212 7.43 7.79 3.86
C PHE A 212 8.52 6.83 4.33
N ILE A 213 8.52 6.54 5.63
CA ILE A 213 9.45 5.64 6.29
C ILE A 213 8.67 4.48 6.88
N ASP A 214 9.10 3.27 6.54
CA ASP A 214 8.60 2.06 7.19
C ASP A 214 9.10 2.04 8.64
N MET A 215 8.19 1.87 9.59
CA MET A 215 8.54 1.93 11.01
C MET A 215 9.35 0.74 11.51
N ASP A 216 9.14 -0.43 10.92
CA ASP A 216 9.78 -1.66 11.38
C ASP A 216 11.26 -1.71 10.95
N SER A 217 11.55 -1.29 9.72
CA SER A 217 12.89 -1.27 9.14
C SER A 217 13.60 0.09 9.26
N GLY A 218 12.86 1.19 9.32
CA GLY A 218 13.38 2.56 9.25
C GLY A 218 13.78 3.00 7.83
N ASP A 219 13.50 2.18 6.82
CA ASP A 219 13.88 2.41 5.43
C ASP A 219 12.84 3.27 4.69
N GLU A 220 13.30 3.98 3.66
CA GLU A 220 12.46 4.86 2.84
C GLU A 220 11.62 4.03 1.86
N ILE A 221 10.29 4.15 1.96
CA ILE A 221 9.33 3.51 1.06
C ILE A 221 9.16 4.35 -0.20
N LEU A 222 8.81 5.63 0.01
CA LEU A 222 8.45 6.56 -1.05
C LEU A 222 8.90 7.98 -0.69
N HIS A 223 9.27 8.74 -1.71
CA HIS A 223 9.55 10.15 -1.61
C HIS A 223 8.87 10.89 -2.77
N LEU A 224 7.99 11.82 -2.40
CA LEU A 224 7.28 12.73 -3.30
C LEU A 224 7.77 14.16 -3.09
N ALA A 225 7.89 14.92 -4.17
CA ALA A 225 8.20 16.34 -4.14
C ALA A 225 7.22 17.12 -4.99
N LEU A 226 6.77 18.26 -4.47
CA LEU A 226 5.97 19.22 -5.20
C LEU A 226 6.59 20.61 -5.09
N ASP A 227 7.09 21.10 -6.22
CA ASP A 227 7.60 22.46 -6.38
C ASP A 227 6.44 23.46 -6.53
N ALA A 228 6.73 24.73 -6.27
CA ALA A 228 5.72 25.79 -6.27
C ALA A 228 4.99 25.93 -7.63
N SER A 229 5.70 25.83 -8.75
CA SER A 229 5.10 25.87 -10.10
C SER A 229 4.06 24.77 -10.29
N ASP A 230 4.45 23.53 -10.00
CA ASP A 230 3.60 22.35 -10.23
C ASP A 230 2.42 22.36 -9.25
N SER A 231 2.65 22.89 -8.04
CA SER A 231 1.58 23.08 -7.06
C SER A 231 0.56 24.13 -7.50
N GLU A 232 0.98 25.24 -8.10
CA GLU A 232 0.06 26.26 -8.64
C GLU A 232 -0.76 25.70 -9.80
N GLU A 233 -0.16 24.85 -10.63
CA GLU A 233 -0.83 24.17 -11.73
C GLU A 233 -1.89 23.19 -11.22
N ASN A 234 -1.50 22.22 -10.38
CA ASN A 234 -2.40 21.23 -9.77
C ASN A 234 -3.60 21.89 -9.07
N ARG A 235 -3.38 23.01 -8.39
CA ARG A 235 -4.41 23.70 -7.61
C ARG A 235 -5.55 24.25 -8.48
N LYS A 236 -5.32 24.53 -9.77
CA LYS A 236 -6.40 24.93 -10.70
C LYS A 236 -7.48 23.86 -10.81
N TYR A 237 -7.13 22.60 -10.53
CA TYR A 237 -7.96 21.42 -10.74
C TYR A 237 -8.40 20.72 -9.45
N TRP A 238 -8.13 21.29 -8.27
CA TRP A 238 -8.64 20.81 -6.97
C TRP A 238 -10.16 21.04 -6.85
N THR A 239 -10.93 20.25 -7.57
CA THR A 239 -12.37 20.38 -7.71
C THR A 239 -13.15 19.56 -6.69
N SER A 240 -12.53 18.53 -6.11
CA SER A 240 -13.13 17.65 -5.11
C SER A 240 -12.16 17.36 -3.96
N PRO A 241 -12.64 17.26 -2.71
CA PRO A 241 -11.83 16.75 -1.60
C PRO A 241 -11.29 15.33 -1.82
N SER A 242 -11.96 14.53 -2.66
CA SER A 242 -11.52 13.17 -3.02
C SER A 242 -10.45 13.14 -4.10
N SER A 243 -10.17 14.28 -4.75
CA SER A 243 -9.21 14.32 -5.86
C SER A 243 -7.77 14.19 -5.36
N TYR A 244 -6.88 13.59 -6.15
CA TYR A 244 -5.47 13.43 -5.78
C TYR A 244 -4.53 13.75 -6.94
N ILE A 245 -3.32 14.20 -6.60
CA ILE A 245 -2.25 14.45 -7.57
C ILE A 245 -1.66 13.09 -7.95
N GLY A 246 -1.83 12.68 -9.20
CA GLY A 246 -1.23 11.45 -9.71
C GLY A 246 0.27 11.57 -9.93
N VAL A 247 0.92 10.46 -10.24
CA VAL A 247 2.38 10.30 -10.31
C VAL A 247 3.08 11.32 -11.20
N ASP A 248 2.40 11.76 -12.26
CA ASP A 248 2.84 12.72 -13.25
C ASP A 248 2.70 14.17 -12.80
N GLY A 249 1.78 14.46 -11.87
CA GLY A 249 1.59 15.79 -11.31
C GLY A 249 2.60 16.16 -10.20
N TRP A 250 3.41 15.19 -9.77
CA TRP A 250 4.50 15.40 -8.82
C TRP A 250 5.80 15.80 -9.53
N SER A 251 6.46 16.86 -9.04
CA SER A 251 7.77 17.31 -9.54
C SER A 251 8.83 16.20 -9.47
N LYS A 252 8.73 15.35 -8.45
CA LYS A 252 9.60 14.19 -8.30
C LYS A 252 8.93 13.08 -7.53
N VAL A 253 9.03 11.87 -8.06
CA VAL A 253 8.68 10.63 -7.38
C VAL A 253 9.93 9.75 -7.30
N LYS A 254 10.20 9.20 -6.13
CA LYS A 254 11.22 8.17 -5.93
C LYS A 254 10.62 7.06 -5.09
N LEU A 255 10.43 5.92 -5.72
CA LEU A 255 9.93 4.71 -5.10
C LEU A 255 11.07 3.77 -4.73
N ASN A 256 10.94 3.09 -3.59
CA ASN A 256 11.78 1.97 -3.23
C ASN A 256 11.11 0.64 -3.65
N ASN A 257 11.61 0.07 -4.74
CA ASN A 257 11.06 -1.16 -5.33
C ASN A 257 11.13 -2.38 -4.39
N GLU A 258 11.93 -2.35 -3.32
CA GLU A 258 12.01 -3.44 -2.34
C GLU A 258 10.72 -3.62 -1.53
N TYR A 259 9.87 -2.58 -1.47
CA TYR A 259 8.57 -2.63 -0.78
C TYR A 259 7.43 -3.17 -1.64
N GLY A 260 7.68 -3.43 -2.93
CA GLY A 260 6.67 -3.97 -3.83
C GLY A 260 5.46 -3.04 -4.02
N ILE A 261 5.68 -1.73 -3.99
CA ILE A 261 4.63 -0.75 -4.27
C ILE A 261 4.31 -0.78 -5.77
N ALA A 262 3.05 -1.02 -6.09
CA ALA A 262 2.54 -1.05 -7.45
C ALA A 262 2.38 0.37 -8.02
N TYR A 263 2.64 0.51 -9.33
CA TYR A 263 2.37 1.74 -10.10
C TYR A 263 0.89 1.82 -10.51
N TYR A 264 0.00 1.39 -9.62
CA TYR A 264 -1.44 1.43 -9.82
C TYR A 264 -2.01 2.80 -9.42
N GLU A 265 -2.83 3.36 -10.29
CA GLU A 265 -3.61 4.59 -10.09
C GLU A 265 -5.04 4.39 -10.63
N ASP A 266 -6.06 4.57 -9.78
CA ASP A 266 -7.44 4.73 -10.25
C ASP A 266 -7.70 6.18 -10.67
N ASN A 267 -8.04 6.32 -11.94
CA ASN A 267 -8.19 7.59 -12.64
C ASN A 267 -9.48 8.36 -12.31
N THR A 268 -10.44 7.73 -11.62
CA THR A 268 -11.75 8.33 -11.31
C THR A 268 -11.64 9.65 -10.57
N ASN A 269 -10.67 9.75 -9.65
CA ASN A 269 -10.44 10.94 -8.83
C ASN A 269 -9.07 11.59 -9.07
N ARG A 270 -8.31 11.14 -10.07
CA ARG A 270 -7.00 11.73 -10.36
C ARG A 270 -7.18 13.16 -10.90
N ILE A 271 -6.31 14.07 -10.47
CA ILE A 271 -6.23 15.42 -11.03
C ILE A 271 -5.59 15.33 -12.41
N TRP A 272 -6.40 15.61 -13.42
CA TRP A 272 -5.96 15.71 -14.81
C TRP A 272 -5.52 17.13 -15.11
N MET A 273 -4.23 17.31 -15.35
CA MET A 273 -3.71 18.55 -15.92
C MET A 273 -4.04 18.58 -17.41
N ASP A 274 -4.41 19.75 -17.94
CA ASP A 274 -4.61 19.88 -19.38
C ASP A 274 -3.26 19.68 -20.09
N PRO A 275 -3.16 18.74 -21.04
CA PRO A 275 -1.94 18.57 -21.83
C PRO A 275 -1.51 19.85 -22.56
N GLU A 276 -2.44 20.78 -22.85
CA GLU A 276 -2.12 22.09 -23.44
C GLU A 276 -1.37 23.01 -22.47
N ASP A 277 -1.58 22.89 -21.16
CA ASP A 277 -0.92 23.71 -20.13
C ASP A 277 0.55 23.31 -19.91
N TYR A 278 0.96 22.11 -20.35
CA TYR A 278 2.36 21.66 -20.37
C TYR A 278 3.18 22.21 -21.56
N LEU A 279 2.53 22.77 -22.58
CA LEU A 279 3.15 22.94 -23.91
C LEU A 279 3.66 24.35 -24.21
N ILE A 280 3.59 25.31 -23.28
CA ILE A 280 4.03 26.68 -23.55
C ILE A 280 4.95 27.20 -22.43
N PRO A 281 6.28 27.12 -22.59
CA PRO A 281 7.16 28.04 -21.90
C PRO A 281 6.83 29.46 -22.37
N ASP A 282 6.49 30.36 -21.45
CA ASP A 282 6.16 31.78 -21.74
C ASP A 282 7.25 32.50 -22.57
N ASP A 283 8.47 31.99 -22.50
CA ASP A 283 9.68 32.45 -23.15
C ASP A 283 9.78 32.07 -24.65
N TYR A 284 8.89 31.23 -25.19
CA TYR A 284 8.88 30.86 -26.61
C TYR A 284 7.89 31.65 -27.49
N GLN A 285 7.14 32.60 -26.94
CA GLN A 285 6.10 33.31 -27.71
C GLN A 285 6.59 34.54 -28.52
N ASP A 286 7.84 35.01 -28.37
CA ASP A 286 8.22 36.33 -28.93
C ASP A 286 9.58 36.43 -29.65
N GLU A 287 10.25 35.32 -29.98
CA GLU A 287 11.45 35.41 -30.83
C GLU A 287 11.10 35.43 -32.33
N ASP A 288 11.11 36.64 -32.87
CA ASP A 288 11.06 36.98 -34.29
C ASP A 288 11.96 36.03 -35.12
N PRO A 289 11.40 35.19 -36.02
CA PRO A 289 12.13 34.14 -36.74
C PRO A 289 13.22 34.66 -37.68
N ASP A 290 13.38 35.99 -37.79
CA ASP A 290 14.42 36.65 -38.60
C ASP A 290 15.67 37.07 -37.79
N SER A 291 15.72 36.85 -36.46
CA SER A 291 16.87 37.28 -35.65
C SER A 291 17.98 36.21 -35.56
N SER A 292 18.93 36.32 -36.49
CA SER A 292 20.31 35.80 -36.45
C SER A 292 20.55 34.33 -36.10
N GLY A 293 20.62 33.48 -37.13
CA GLY A 293 21.86 32.77 -37.51
C GLY A 293 22.62 31.88 -36.51
N GLU A 294 22.09 31.60 -35.32
CA GLU A 294 22.64 30.57 -34.42
C GLU A 294 21.97 29.23 -34.73
N ASN A 295 22.78 28.17 -34.76
CA ASN A 295 22.30 26.81 -35.00
C ASN A 295 21.35 26.40 -33.86
N VAL A 296 20.06 26.67 -34.00
CA VAL A 296 19.02 26.06 -33.18
C VAL A 296 19.15 24.55 -33.40
N ILE A 297 19.67 23.85 -32.40
CA ILE A 297 19.68 22.40 -32.37
C ILE A 297 18.20 22.01 -32.38
N SER A 298 17.70 21.53 -33.52
CA SER A 298 16.36 20.95 -33.58
C SER A 298 16.37 19.73 -32.68
N TYR A 299 15.55 19.79 -31.63
CA TYR A 299 15.33 18.72 -30.66
C TYR A 299 14.24 17.74 -31.14
N ASP A 300 13.59 18.03 -32.28
CA ASP A 300 12.59 17.18 -32.91
C ASP A 300 13.10 15.74 -33.23
N PRO A 301 14.39 15.53 -33.62
CA PRO A 301 14.96 14.20 -33.72
C PRO A 301 14.99 13.43 -32.39
N LEU A 302 15.06 14.10 -31.24
CA LEU A 302 15.01 13.42 -29.95
C LEU A 302 13.61 12.84 -29.67
N LEU A 303 12.55 13.61 -29.96
CA LEU A 303 11.18 13.12 -29.83
C LEU A 303 10.93 11.90 -30.73
N THR A 304 11.27 12.02 -32.02
CA THR A 304 11.08 10.93 -32.99
C THR A 304 11.92 9.69 -32.68
N ASN A 305 13.17 9.88 -32.23
CA ASN A 305 13.99 8.77 -31.73
C ASN A 305 13.40 8.14 -30.47
N SER A 306 12.81 8.93 -29.56
CA SER A 306 12.20 8.38 -28.35
C SER A 306 10.95 7.56 -28.66
N ILE A 307 10.10 8.03 -29.58
CA ILE A 307 8.93 7.28 -30.09
C ILE A 307 9.42 5.93 -30.64
N SER A 308 10.41 5.95 -31.55
CA SER A 308 10.95 4.74 -32.15
C SER A 308 11.60 3.80 -31.13
N ALA A 309 12.35 4.34 -30.18
CA ALA A 309 13.08 3.54 -29.18
C ALA A 309 12.16 2.94 -28.12
N SER A 310 11.06 3.60 -27.76
CA SER A 310 10.14 3.09 -26.76
C SER A 310 9.15 2.08 -27.34
N TYR A 311 8.79 2.22 -28.62
CA TYR A 311 7.69 1.52 -29.24
C TYR A 311 7.77 -0.01 -29.06
N ASP A 312 8.88 -0.63 -29.50
CA ASP A 312 9.04 -2.09 -29.44
C ASP A 312 8.93 -2.61 -28.00
N LYS A 313 9.46 -1.85 -27.03
CA LYS A 313 9.41 -2.23 -25.62
C LYS A 313 7.98 -2.16 -25.08
N ILE A 314 7.23 -1.11 -25.39
CA ILE A 314 5.84 -0.98 -24.95
C ILE A 314 4.98 -2.10 -25.53
N VAL A 315 5.10 -2.34 -26.85
CA VAL A 315 4.37 -3.42 -27.52
C VAL A 315 4.70 -4.78 -26.91
N SER A 316 5.99 -5.08 -26.67
CA SER A 316 6.43 -6.34 -26.04
C SER A 316 5.79 -6.53 -24.67
N MET A 317 5.80 -5.51 -23.81
CA MET A 317 5.25 -5.63 -22.45
C MET A 317 3.72 -5.78 -22.45
N VAL A 318 3.01 -5.12 -23.37
CA VAL A 318 1.55 -5.30 -23.53
C VAL A 318 1.23 -6.70 -24.04
N ASP A 319 1.99 -7.21 -25.01
CA ASP A 319 1.84 -8.57 -25.54
C ASP A 319 2.14 -9.64 -24.47
N GLU A 320 3.21 -9.45 -23.69
CA GLU A 320 3.57 -10.31 -22.55
C GLU A 320 2.45 -10.33 -21.49
N ILE A 321 1.87 -9.17 -21.14
CA ILE A 321 0.71 -9.11 -20.25
C ILE A 321 -0.45 -9.95 -20.82
N GLY A 322 -0.75 -9.79 -22.11
CA GLY A 322 -1.79 -10.56 -22.79
C GLY A 322 -1.55 -12.07 -22.77
N GLU A 323 -0.31 -12.52 -23.02
CA GLU A 323 0.10 -13.92 -22.91
C GLU A 323 -0.09 -14.44 -21.47
N HIS A 324 0.42 -13.72 -20.47
CA HIS A 324 0.29 -14.09 -19.06
C HIS A 324 -1.17 -14.15 -18.61
N CYS A 325 -1.99 -13.18 -19.03
CA CYS A 325 -3.43 -13.17 -18.85
C CYS A 325 -4.07 -14.44 -19.42
N ASN A 326 -3.79 -14.78 -20.68
CA ASN A 326 -4.34 -15.95 -21.35
C ASN A 326 -3.86 -17.29 -20.75
N ASN A 327 -2.70 -17.30 -20.09
CA ASN A 327 -2.16 -18.46 -19.39
C ASN A 327 -2.60 -18.54 -17.91
N GLY A 328 -3.30 -17.53 -17.39
CA GLY A 328 -3.69 -17.45 -15.97
C GLY A 328 -2.51 -17.17 -15.02
N GLU A 329 -1.40 -16.62 -15.52
CA GLU A 329 -0.16 -16.36 -14.77
C GLU A 329 -0.22 -15.01 -14.04
N ARG A 330 -1.10 -14.90 -13.04
CA ARG A 330 -1.43 -13.63 -12.35
C ARG A 330 -0.23 -12.88 -11.80
N ASP A 331 0.68 -13.57 -11.12
CA ASP A 331 1.89 -12.96 -10.56
C ASP A 331 2.76 -12.32 -11.66
N GLN A 332 2.77 -12.91 -12.87
CA GLN A 332 3.48 -12.36 -14.02
C GLN A 332 2.74 -11.16 -14.61
N VAL A 333 1.41 -11.18 -14.66
CA VAL A 333 0.63 -9.99 -15.06
C VAL A 333 0.89 -8.83 -14.10
N ILE A 334 0.81 -9.07 -12.80
CA ILE A 334 1.10 -8.06 -11.76
C ILE A 334 2.50 -7.48 -11.92
N SER A 335 3.51 -8.34 -12.06
CA SER A 335 4.91 -7.90 -12.23
C SER A 335 5.10 -7.10 -13.51
N THR A 336 4.57 -7.58 -14.64
CA THR A 336 4.77 -6.96 -15.96
C THR A 336 3.99 -5.65 -16.08
N ALA A 337 2.78 -5.58 -15.53
CA ALA A 337 1.99 -4.35 -15.44
C ALA A 337 2.70 -3.28 -14.60
N ASN A 338 3.28 -3.66 -13.45
CA ASN A 338 4.06 -2.73 -12.63
C ASN A 338 5.33 -2.24 -13.34
N ASP A 339 6.06 -3.14 -14.00
CA ASP A 339 7.24 -2.76 -14.79
C ASP A 339 6.87 -1.82 -15.95
N LEU A 340 5.68 -2.03 -16.55
CA LEU A 340 5.16 -1.18 -17.61
C LEU A 340 4.82 0.21 -17.06
N GLY A 341 4.11 0.30 -15.93
CA GLY A 341 3.81 1.56 -15.24
C GLY A 341 5.07 2.37 -14.89
N ASP A 342 6.08 1.73 -14.27
CA ASP A 342 7.37 2.36 -13.95
C ASP A 342 8.08 2.89 -15.21
N TYR A 343 8.10 2.07 -16.26
CA TYR A 343 8.73 2.44 -17.52
C TYR A 343 8.02 3.63 -18.18
N LEU A 344 6.68 3.63 -18.21
CA LEU A 344 5.87 4.70 -18.78
C LEU A 344 6.00 5.99 -17.98
N TYR A 345 6.04 5.93 -16.65
CA TYR A 345 6.29 7.09 -15.79
C TYR A 345 7.62 7.77 -16.16
N LYS A 346 8.71 7.01 -16.18
CA LYS A 346 10.05 7.51 -16.54
C LYS A 346 10.07 8.08 -17.95
N LEU A 347 9.39 7.43 -18.88
CA LEU A 347 9.30 7.87 -20.27
C LEU A 347 8.52 9.18 -20.39
N LYS A 348 7.30 9.27 -19.84
CA LYS A 348 6.46 10.49 -19.83
C LYS A 348 7.25 11.69 -19.29
N LYS A 349 7.93 11.53 -18.15
CA LYS A 349 8.77 12.58 -17.56
C LYS A 349 9.86 13.05 -18.52
N ASN A 350 10.61 12.11 -19.12
CA ASN A 350 11.65 12.46 -20.08
C ASN A 350 11.09 13.18 -21.31
N ILE A 351 9.91 12.79 -21.81
CA ILE A 351 9.27 13.43 -22.97
C ILE A 351 8.80 14.85 -22.65
N ASN A 352 8.24 15.07 -21.47
CA ASN A 352 7.83 16.40 -21.03
C ASN A 352 9.01 17.39 -21.04
N GLU A 353 10.20 16.93 -20.67
CA GLU A 353 11.43 17.74 -20.67
C GLU A 353 12.02 18.00 -22.07
N ILE A 354 11.57 17.33 -23.14
CA ILE A 354 12.07 17.58 -24.50
C ILE A 354 11.40 18.85 -25.06
N PRO A 355 12.15 19.94 -25.31
CA PRO A 355 11.62 21.09 -26.03
C PRO A 355 11.41 20.69 -27.50
N VAL A 356 10.31 21.10 -28.12
CA VAL A 356 10.02 20.77 -29.52
C VAL A 356 9.58 22.02 -30.28
N SER A 357 9.83 22.05 -31.58
CA SER A 357 9.33 23.16 -32.42
C SER A 357 7.81 23.09 -32.56
N SER A 358 7.18 24.22 -32.91
CA SER A 358 5.71 24.33 -32.96
C SER A 358 5.02 23.32 -33.89
N ASN A 359 5.73 22.85 -34.92
CA ASN A 359 5.22 21.82 -35.84
C ASN A 359 5.14 20.42 -35.21
N PHE A 360 5.82 20.19 -34.07
CA PHE A 360 5.88 18.90 -33.38
C PHE A 360 5.07 18.87 -32.08
N TYR A 361 4.42 19.97 -31.67
CA TYR A 361 3.56 19.97 -30.49
C TYR A 361 2.41 18.96 -30.58
N GLY A 362 1.76 18.87 -31.75
CA GLY A 362 0.71 17.88 -31.97
C GLY A 362 1.22 16.45 -31.82
N MET A 363 2.42 16.17 -32.34
CA MET A 363 3.06 14.85 -32.22
C MET A 363 3.43 14.53 -30.75
N LYS A 364 4.00 15.50 -30.02
CA LYS A 364 4.32 15.33 -28.59
C LYS A 364 3.07 15.07 -27.76
N SER A 365 2.00 15.85 -27.98
CA SER A 365 0.72 15.69 -27.29
C SER A 365 0.08 14.32 -27.56
N GLN A 366 0.03 13.90 -28.84
CA GLN A 366 -0.47 12.57 -29.19
C GLN A 366 0.36 11.44 -28.58
N TYR A 367 1.68 11.60 -28.52
CA TYR A 367 2.55 10.60 -27.92
C TYR A 367 2.31 10.49 -26.42
N LEU A 368 2.24 11.61 -25.70
CA LEU A 368 1.92 11.63 -24.27
C LEU A 368 0.54 11.00 -24.01
N ASN A 369 -0.47 11.33 -24.82
CA ASN A 369 -1.80 10.71 -24.72
C ASN A 369 -1.76 9.19 -24.94
N ALA A 370 -0.93 8.71 -25.86
CA ALA A 370 -0.76 7.27 -26.07
C ALA A 370 -0.08 6.59 -24.87
N LEU A 371 0.93 7.23 -24.28
CA LEU A 371 1.58 6.73 -23.06
C LEU A 371 0.62 6.72 -21.88
N GLU A 372 -0.33 7.66 -21.83
CA GLU A 372 -1.34 7.74 -20.80
C GLU A 372 -2.33 6.58 -20.86
N LEU A 373 -2.94 6.35 -22.01
CA LEU A 373 -3.85 5.21 -22.22
C LEU A 373 -3.18 3.87 -21.87
N ILE A 374 -1.89 3.71 -22.18
CA ILE A 374 -1.17 2.47 -21.84
C ILE A 374 -0.84 2.41 -20.34
N SER A 375 -0.64 3.56 -19.69
CA SER A 375 -0.50 3.66 -18.23
C SER A 375 -1.79 3.22 -17.55
N ASP A 376 -2.94 3.68 -18.04
CA ASP A 376 -4.26 3.35 -17.55
C ASP A 376 -4.52 1.85 -17.70
N ALA A 377 -4.24 1.30 -18.89
CA ALA A 377 -4.31 -0.13 -19.13
C ALA A 377 -3.42 -0.94 -18.18
N SER A 378 -2.21 -0.45 -17.85
CA SER A 378 -1.33 -1.14 -16.90
C SER A 378 -1.90 -1.17 -15.48
N SER A 379 -2.52 -0.08 -15.01
CA SER A 379 -3.22 -0.05 -13.72
C SER A 379 -4.40 -1.02 -13.72
N GLU A 380 -5.19 -1.05 -14.78
CA GLU A 380 -6.36 -1.91 -14.87
C GLU A 380 -6.00 -3.41 -15.01
N TYR A 381 -4.91 -3.75 -15.73
CA TYR A 381 -4.38 -5.12 -15.74
C TYR A 381 -3.88 -5.56 -14.37
N TRP A 382 -3.23 -4.67 -13.63
CA TRP A 382 -2.82 -4.95 -12.25
C TRP A 382 -4.05 -5.19 -11.37
N HIS A 383 -5.06 -4.33 -11.44
CA HIS A 383 -6.29 -4.42 -10.66
C HIS A 383 -7.06 -5.72 -10.99
N PHE A 384 -7.26 -6.02 -12.28
CA PHE A 384 -7.86 -7.28 -12.72
C PHE A 384 -7.12 -8.49 -12.14
N SER A 385 -5.79 -8.47 -12.09
CA SER A 385 -5.00 -9.62 -11.64
C SER A 385 -5.12 -9.88 -10.15
N ILE A 386 -5.36 -8.82 -9.36
CA ILE A 386 -5.57 -8.89 -7.91
C ILE A 386 -7.03 -9.24 -7.59
N TYR A 387 -8.00 -8.56 -8.23
CA TYR A 387 -9.41 -8.59 -7.83
C TYR A 387 -10.33 -9.38 -8.76
N HIS A 388 -9.86 -9.83 -9.92
CA HIS A 388 -10.66 -10.55 -10.93
C HIS A 388 -11.80 -9.74 -11.55
N ASP A 389 -11.75 -8.42 -11.39
CA ASP A 389 -12.72 -7.50 -11.97
C ASP A 389 -12.70 -7.54 -13.51
N SER A 390 -13.73 -8.14 -14.10
CA SER A 390 -13.87 -8.25 -15.55
C SER A 390 -14.01 -6.90 -16.24
N ASP A 391 -14.59 -5.91 -15.56
CA ASP A 391 -14.74 -4.57 -16.13
C ASP A 391 -13.36 -3.91 -16.28
N SER A 392 -12.48 -4.07 -15.28
CA SER A 392 -11.07 -3.66 -15.37
C SER A 392 -10.33 -4.37 -16.52
N LEU A 393 -10.58 -5.66 -16.76
CA LEU A 393 -9.95 -6.35 -17.89
C LEU A 393 -10.40 -5.80 -19.25
N SER A 394 -11.70 -5.49 -19.36
CA SER A 394 -12.27 -4.91 -20.57
C SER A 394 -11.69 -3.52 -20.81
N GLY A 395 -11.67 -2.66 -19.78
CA GLY A 395 -11.04 -1.34 -19.85
C GLY A 395 -9.59 -1.42 -20.29
N ALA A 396 -8.80 -2.32 -19.66
CA ALA A 396 -7.38 -2.44 -19.95
C ALA A 396 -7.13 -2.83 -21.41
N SER A 397 -8.00 -3.68 -21.95
CA SER A 397 -7.96 -4.11 -23.34
C SER A 397 -8.38 -2.99 -24.30
N GLU A 398 -9.33 -2.15 -23.93
CA GLU A 398 -9.75 -0.99 -24.73
C GLU A 398 -8.64 0.08 -24.78
N ASP A 399 -8.09 0.44 -23.62
CA ASP A 399 -7.08 1.48 -23.47
C ASP A 399 -5.73 1.09 -24.08
N SER A 400 -5.29 -0.16 -23.89
CA SER A 400 -4.06 -0.66 -24.53
C SER A 400 -4.17 -0.62 -26.05
N VAL A 401 -5.32 -1.00 -26.62
CA VAL A 401 -5.55 -0.94 -28.08
C VAL A 401 -5.60 0.50 -28.57
N ALA A 402 -6.28 1.39 -27.86
CA ALA A 402 -6.35 2.81 -28.20
C ALA A 402 -4.95 3.46 -28.18
N GLY A 403 -4.18 3.22 -27.12
CA GLY A 403 -2.81 3.73 -26.97
C GLY A 403 -1.86 3.19 -28.05
N LEU A 404 -1.86 1.87 -28.27
CA LEU A 404 -1.03 1.24 -29.32
C LEU A 404 -1.40 1.72 -30.72
N SER A 405 -2.67 2.00 -30.99
CA SER A 405 -3.13 2.55 -32.28
C SER A 405 -2.56 3.95 -32.55
N ILE A 406 -2.51 4.80 -31.52
CA ILE A 406 -1.88 6.12 -31.61
C ILE A 406 -0.36 5.95 -31.81
N LEU A 407 0.30 5.08 -31.03
CA LEU A 407 1.73 4.80 -31.20
C LEU A 407 2.07 4.28 -32.61
N ASN A 408 1.25 3.40 -33.18
CA ASN A 408 1.39 2.91 -34.56
C ASN A 408 1.37 4.05 -35.57
N SER A 409 0.43 4.97 -35.42
CA SER A 409 0.28 6.12 -36.31
C SER A 409 1.51 7.03 -36.22
N LEU A 410 1.98 7.32 -35.01
CA LEU A 410 3.19 8.10 -34.76
C LEU A 410 4.46 7.42 -35.28
N LEU A 411 4.56 6.09 -35.16
CA LEU A 411 5.70 5.34 -35.68
C LEU A 411 5.74 5.38 -37.22
N ASP A 412 4.59 5.25 -37.89
CA ASP A 412 4.51 5.39 -39.36
C ASP A 412 4.91 6.80 -39.81
N GLU A 413 4.45 7.84 -39.11
CA GLU A 413 4.83 9.23 -39.37
C GLU A 413 6.35 9.49 -39.22
N THR A 414 7.00 8.76 -38.31
CA THR A 414 8.46 8.82 -38.11
C THR A 414 9.25 7.90 -39.05
N GLY A 415 8.57 7.13 -39.91
CA GLY A 415 9.17 6.23 -40.90
C GLY A 415 9.55 4.85 -40.36
N GLY A 416 9.06 4.48 -39.16
CA GLY A 416 9.14 3.13 -38.62
C GLY A 416 8.10 2.19 -39.22
N ALA A 417 8.13 0.92 -38.81
CA ALA A 417 7.20 -0.10 -39.29
C ALA A 417 6.21 -0.46 -38.17
N PRO A 418 4.92 -0.07 -38.27
CA PRO A 418 3.93 -0.41 -37.25
C PRO A 418 3.65 -1.91 -37.19
N VAL A 419 3.32 -2.39 -36.00
CA VAL A 419 2.92 -3.78 -35.73
C VAL A 419 1.41 -3.94 -35.94
N ASP A 420 1.00 -5.13 -36.39
CA ASP A 420 -0.40 -5.51 -36.45
C ASP A 420 -0.92 -5.77 -35.03
N ILE A 421 -1.62 -4.80 -34.45
CA ILE A 421 -2.13 -4.87 -33.07
C ILE A 421 -3.13 -6.03 -32.92
N ASP A 422 -3.82 -6.43 -33.99
CA ASP A 422 -4.75 -7.56 -33.96
C ASP A 422 -4.05 -8.92 -33.92
N ALA A 423 -2.72 -8.95 -34.16
CA ALA A 423 -1.90 -10.15 -34.03
C ALA A 423 -1.29 -10.33 -32.64
N LEU A 424 -1.41 -9.32 -31.75
CA LEU A 424 -0.97 -9.41 -30.36
C LEU A 424 -1.89 -10.34 -29.57
N ASP A 425 -1.33 -11.02 -28.58
CA ASP A 425 -2.12 -11.81 -27.64
C ASP A 425 -3.00 -10.87 -26.84
N ARG A 426 -4.30 -10.89 -27.12
CA ARG A 426 -5.28 -10.14 -26.35
C ARG A 426 -5.78 -11.00 -25.20
N PRO A 427 -5.84 -10.46 -23.98
CA PRO A 427 -6.65 -11.06 -22.94
C PRO A 427 -8.06 -11.20 -23.48
N SER A 428 -8.61 -12.41 -23.48
CA SER A 428 -10.05 -12.56 -23.62
C SER A 428 -10.63 -12.86 -22.25
N GLU A 429 -11.78 -12.28 -21.89
CA GLU A 429 -12.49 -12.61 -20.63
C GLU A 429 -12.66 -14.13 -20.44
N LYS A 430 -12.89 -14.82 -21.56
CA LYS A 430 -12.99 -16.27 -21.62
C LYS A 430 -11.65 -16.97 -21.38
N ASN A 431 -10.54 -16.29 -21.71
CA ASN A 431 -9.17 -16.79 -21.59
C ASN A 431 -8.45 -16.44 -20.27
N THR A 432 -8.87 -15.40 -19.58
CA THR A 432 -8.29 -14.98 -18.29
C THR A 432 -8.95 -15.64 -17.08
N LEU A 433 -10.16 -16.20 -17.30
CA LEU A 433 -10.91 -17.05 -16.38
C LEU A 433 -11.03 -18.52 -16.87
N ILE A 434 -10.20 -19.00 -17.83
CA ILE A 434 -10.39 -20.29 -18.55
C ILE A 434 -10.60 -21.48 -17.64
N ASN A 435 -9.99 -21.47 -16.46
CA ASN A 435 -10.06 -22.59 -15.53
C ASN A 435 -10.84 -22.21 -14.26
N THR A 436 -11.67 -21.18 -14.31
CA THR A 436 -12.62 -20.85 -13.25
C THR A 436 -13.92 -21.61 -13.51
N TYR A 437 -14.08 -22.69 -12.76
CA TYR A 437 -15.31 -23.47 -12.72
C TYR A 437 -16.37 -22.72 -11.91
N SER A 438 -17.63 -22.79 -12.32
CA SER A 438 -18.70 -22.36 -11.42
C SER A 438 -18.79 -23.33 -10.23
N MET A 439 -19.43 -22.90 -9.14
CA MET A 439 -19.89 -23.86 -8.16
C MET A 439 -20.66 -24.99 -8.85
N PHE A 440 -20.50 -26.21 -8.33
CA PHE A 440 -21.02 -27.45 -8.88
C PHE A 440 -20.38 -27.98 -10.16
N ASP A 441 -19.57 -27.20 -10.86
CA ASP A 441 -18.81 -27.72 -12.00
C ASP A 441 -17.72 -28.68 -11.53
N THR A 442 -17.59 -29.79 -12.26
CA THR A 442 -16.69 -30.88 -11.93
C THR A 442 -15.46 -30.83 -12.81
N PHE A 443 -14.27 -30.71 -12.22
CA PHE A 443 -13.01 -30.90 -12.92
C PHE A 443 -12.61 -32.37 -12.92
N HIS A 444 -12.19 -32.88 -14.08
CA HIS A 444 -11.75 -34.26 -14.27
C HIS A 444 -10.27 -34.30 -14.63
N TYR A 445 -9.49 -35.04 -13.85
CA TYR A 445 -8.05 -35.17 -14.07
C TYR A 445 -7.57 -36.59 -13.77
N ARG A 446 -6.27 -36.81 -13.93
CA ARG A 446 -5.64 -38.08 -13.58
C ARG A 446 -4.57 -37.89 -12.50
N ASP A 447 -4.31 -38.96 -11.76
CA ASP A 447 -3.11 -38.97 -10.93
C ASP A 447 -1.83 -38.89 -11.78
N SER A 448 -0.70 -38.56 -11.15
CA SER A 448 0.60 -38.46 -11.83
C SER A 448 1.05 -39.76 -12.54
N SER A 449 0.51 -40.91 -12.13
CA SER A 449 0.74 -42.19 -12.81
C SER A 449 -0.06 -42.35 -14.11
N GLY A 450 -1.02 -41.47 -14.37
CA GLY A 450 -1.97 -41.52 -15.48
C GLY A 450 -2.95 -42.70 -15.40
N SER A 451 -2.99 -43.41 -14.28
CA SER A 451 -3.71 -44.68 -14.13
C SER A 451 -5.07 -44.52 -13.47
N ASN A 452 -5.30 -43.46 -12.69
CA ASN A 452 -6.55 -43.21 -12.00
C ASN A 452 -7.25 -41.99 -12.59
N ASP A 453 -8.54 -42.11 -12.91
CA ASP A 453 -9.40 -40.97 -13.25
C ASP A 453 -10.04 -40.44 -11.95
N ILE A 454 -9.90 -39.14 -11.69
CA ILE A 454 -10.32 -38.44 -10.48
C ILE A 454 -11.25 -37.30 -10.88
N SER A 455 -12.20 -36.94 -10.02
CA SER A 455 -12.90 -35.67 -10.12
C SER A 455 -12.87 -34.87 -8.84
N PHE A 456 -12.93 -33.55 -8.99
CA PHE A 456 -13.03 -32.58 -7.91
C PHE A 456 -14.12 -31.55 -8.23
N GLN A 457 -14.84 -31.12 -7.20
CA GLN A 457 -15.95 -30.16 -7.29
C GLN A 457 -16.07 -29.37 -5.98
N VAL A 458 -16.47 -28.10 -6.09
CA VAL A 458 -16.93 -27.28 -4.96
C VAL A 458 -18.46 -27.33 -4.90
N ASP A 459 -19.01 -27.68 -3.74
CA ASP A 459 -20.45 -27.95 -3.57
C ASP A 459 -21.21 -26.80 -2.90
N ASN A 460 -20.71 -26.24 -1.80
CA ASN A 460 -21.42 -25.16 -1.10
C ASN A 460 -20.47 -24.38 -0.20
N TRP A 461 -20.85 -23.19 0.22
CA TRP A 461 -20.15 -22.44 1.27
C TRP A 461 -21.12 -21.79 2.26
N ASN A 462 -20.63 -21.55 3.47
CA ASN A 462 -21.38 -20.85 4.52
C ASN A 462 -20.46 -19.98 5.38
N LEU A 463 -20.97 -18.83 5.81
CA LEU A 463 -20.31 -17.98 6.80
C LEU A 463 -20.73 -18.34 8.23
N ARG A 464 -19.78 -18.25 9.16
CA ARG A 464 -19.96 -18.56 10.59
C ARG A 464 -19.11 -17.65 11.47
N ASN A 465 -19.70 -17.08 12.52
CA ASN A 465 -18.94 -16.33 13.54
C ASN A 465 -18.26 -17.25 14.58
N SER A 466 -18.65 -18.53 14.60
CA SER A 466 -18.04 -19.54 15.48
C SER A 466 -18.24 -20.93 14.92
N LEU A 467 -17.31 -21.82 15.25
CA LEU A 467 -17.30 -23.22 14.88
C LEU A 467 -17.44 -24.05 16.15
N LEU A 468 -18.39 -24.99 16.15
CA LEU A 468 -18.52 -25.98 17.21
C LEU A 468 -17.80 -27.24 16.77
N THR A 469 -16.63 -27.50 17.35
CA THR A 469 -15.83 -28.69 17.08
C THR A 469 -16.23 -29.82 18.03
N LYS A 470 -16.10 -31.06 17.57
CA LYS A 470 -16.34 -32.26 18.36
C LYS A 470 -15.22 -33.27 18.12
N ASN A 471 -14.48 -33.58 19.17
CA ASN A 471 -13.48 -34.63 19.10
C ASN A 471 -14.16 -36.00 18.95
N VAL A 472 -13.86 -36.71 17.87
CA VAL A 472 -14.55 -37.97 17.55
C VAL A 472 -14.17 -39.11 18.50
N LEU A 473 -13.00 -39.03 19.15
CA LEU A 473 -12.50 -40.05 20.07
C LEU A 473 -13.00 -39.84 21.50
N THR A 474 -12.97 -38.60 22.01
CA THR A 474 -13.37 -38.28 23.40
C THR A 474 -14.83 -37.87 23.51
N GLY A 475 -15.41 -37.36 22.42
CA GLY A 475 -16.75 -36.78 22.39
C GLY A 475 -16.83 -35.37 22.99
N GLU A 476 -15.70 -34.80 23.39
CA GLU A 476 -15.61 -33.42 23.90
C GLU A 476 -15.95 -32.42 22.81
N GLN A 477 -16.59 -31.33 23.21
CA GLN A 477 -16.99 -30.24 22.33
C GLN A 477 -16.26 -28.97 22.73
N GLU A 478 -15.85 -28.20 21.74
CA GLU A 478 -15.21 -26.91 21.91
C GLU A 478 -15.80 -25.91 20.92
N THR A 479 -15.91 -24.65 21.33
CA THR A 479 -16.35 -23.57 20.45
C THR A 479 -15.16 -22.70 20.12
N ILE A 480 -14.84 -22.59 18.84
CA ILE A 480 -13.84 -21.68 18.32
C ILE A 480 -14.57 -20.44 17.80
N SER A 481 -14.29 -19.28 18.37
CA SER A 481 -14.80 -17.99 17.88
C SER A 481 -13.79 -17.37 16.92
N SER A 482 -14.29 -16.66 15.91
CA SER A 482 -13.41 -15.86 15.05
C SER A 482 -12.83 -14.68 15.84
N GLU A 483 -11.68 -14.19 15.37
CA GLU A 483 -11.05 -12.98 15.87
C GLU A 483 -11.89 -11.73 15.59
N TYR A 484 -11.45 -10.60 16.14
CA TYR A 484 -12.11 -9.33 15.92
C TYR A 484 -12.01 -8.94 14.44
N ASN A 485 -13.13 -8.50 13.84
CA ASN A 485 -13.25 -8.19 12.41
C ASN A 485 -12.96 -9.34 11.45
N THR A 486 -13.08 -10.60 11.89
CA THR A 486 -13.01 -11.76 10.99
C THR A 486 -14.26 -12.63 11.09
N ILE A 487 -14.44 -13.49 10.09
CA ILE A 487 -15.50 -14.49 10.03
C ILE A 487 -14.96 -15.78 9.42
N PHE A 488 -15.53 -16.92 9.81
CA PHE A 488 -15.18 -18.19 9.16
C PHE A 488 -15.98 -18.39 7.88
N LEU A 489 -15.29 -18.59 6.76
CA LEU A 489 -15.85 -19.13 5.52
C LEU A 489 -15.62 -20.65 5.48
N VAL A 490 -16.71 -21.41 5.47
CA VAL A 490 -16.69 -22.88 5.43
C VAL A 490 -17.10 -23.34 4.04
N VAL A 491 -16.15 -23.88 3.28
CA VAL A 491 -16.35 -24.33 1.89
C VAL A 491 -16.37 -25.85 1.81
N THR A 492 -17.41 -26.42 1.21
CA THR A 492 -17.60 -27.87 1.04
C THR A 492 -17.00 -28.31 -0.29
N VAL A 493 -16.13 -29.31 -0.23
CA VAL A 493 -15.43 -29.85 -1.40
C VAL A 493 -15.56 -31.36 -1.49
N ASP A 494 -15.65 -31.85 -2.73
CA ASP A 494 -15.90 -33.25 -3.03
C ASP A 494 -14.78 -33.79 -3.95
N PHE A 495 -14.06 -34.81 -3.49
CA PHE A 495 -13.15 -35.62 -4.32
C PHE A 495 -13.78 -36.97 -4.63
N THR A 496 -13.76 -37.40 -5.89
CA THR A 496 -14.26 -38.72 -6.28
C THR A 496 -13.20 -39.50 -7.07
N HIS A 497 -12.92 -40.73 -6.64
CA HIS A 497 -12.12 -41.65 -7.42
C HIS A 497 -13.01 -42.39 -8.43
N LEU A 498 -13.02 -41.96 -9.69
CA LEU A 498 -13.90 -42.51 -10.74
C LEU A 498 -13.48 -43.93 -11.15
N GLY A 499 -12.19 -44.23 -11.05
CA GLY A 499 -11.62 -45.57 -11.14
C GLY A 499 -10.28 -45.62 -11.86
N TYR A 500 -9.70 -46.81 -11.95
CA TYR A 500 -8.39 -47.02 -12.55
C TYR A 500 -8.42 -47.71 -13.91
N ARG A 501 -7.39 -47.47 -14.72
CA ARG A 501 -7.09 -48.12 -16.00
C ARG A 501 -5.85 -49.02 -15.84
N GLY A 502 -5.86 -50.19 -16.47
CA GLY A 502 -4.64 -50.99 -16.66
C GLY A 502 -3.96 -51.57 -15.41
N GLY A 503 -4.60 -51.58 -14.23
CA GLY A 503 -4.04 -52.16 -13.00
C GLY A 503 -3.25 -51.18 -12.13
N GLY A 504 -3.54 -49.88 -12.23
CA GLY A 504 -3.07 -48.87 -11.27
C GLY A 504 -3.50 -49.16 -9.82
N PRO A 505 -2.94 -48.42 -8.84
CA PRO A 505 -3.26 -48.60 -7.43
C PRO A 505 -4.76 -48.46 -7.17
N GLU A 506 -5.31 -49.25 -6.24
CA GLU A 506 -6.75 -49.28 -5.95
C GLU A 506 -7.26 -47.99 -5.26
N GLN A 507 -6.33 -47.16 -4.78
CA GLN A 507 -6.57 -45.95 -4.02
C GLN A 507 -5.84 -44.76 -4.66
N ILE A 508 -6.45 -43.59 -4.57
CA ILE A 508 -5.80 -42.29 -4.81
C ILE A 508 -5.50 -41.60 -3.48
N VAL A 509 -4.64 -40.60 -3.48
CA VAL A 509 -4.42 -39.69 -2.34
C VAL A 509 -4.89 -38.31 -2.77
N THR A 510 -5.77 -37.67 -1.99
CA THR A 510 -6.18 -36.30 -2.28
C THR A 510 -5.06 -35.31 -1.97
N PRO A 511 -5.02 -34.12 -2.60
CA PRO A 511 -4.02 -33.10 -2.32
C PRO A 511 -3.88 -32.76 -0.82
N PRO A 512 -2.71 -32.32 -0.36
CA PRO A 512 -2.60 -31.75 0.99
C PRO A 512 -3.44 -30.48 1.12
N GLY A 513 -3.91 -30.17 2.34
CA GLY A 513 -4.69 -28.96 2.62
C GLY A 513 -3.97 -27.67 2.19
N SER A 514 -2.64 -27.65 2.26
CA SER A 514 -1.80 -26.53 1.78
C SER A 514 -1.83 -26.31 0.27
N SER A 515 -2.46 -27.20 -0.51
CA SER A 515 -2.66 -26.99 -1.95
C SER A 515 -3.86 -26.10 -2.25
N PHE A 516 -4.70 -25.86 -1.25
CA PHE A 516 -5.88 -25.01 -1.37
C PHE A 516 -5.55 -23.59 -0.96
N LYS A 517 -6.17 -22.65 -1.66
CA LYS A 517 -6.02 -21.22 -1.45
C LYS A 517 -7.36 -20.57 -1.74
N LEU A 518 -7.86 -19.78 -0.79
CA LEU A 518 -9.03 -18.94 -1.01
C LEU A 518 -8.54 -17.54 -1.34
N GLN A 519 -9.09 -16.94 -2.38
CA GLN A 519 -8.88 -15.55 -2.70
C GLN A 519 -10.16 -14.78 -2.38
N TYR A 520 -10.05 -13.74 -1.58
CA TYR A 520 -11.16 -12.89 -1.18
C TYR A 520 -10.66 -11.46 -0.96
N GLY A 521 -11.27 -10.48 -1.66
CA GLY A 521 -10.88 -9.07 -1.55
C GLY A 521 -9.40 -8.81 -1.90
N GLY A 522 -8.88 -9.49 -2.92
CA GLY A 522 -7.46 -9.39 -3.31
C GLY A 522 -6.47 -10.09 -2.36
N THR A 523 -6.93 -10.57 -1.21
CA THR A 523 -6.10 -11.28 -0.22
C THR A 523 -6.24 -12.79 -0.35
N ASP A 524 -5.12 -13.47 -0.14
CA ASP A 524 -4.99 -14.91 -0.20
C ASP A 524 -5.01 -15.55 1.19
N TYR A 525 -5.96 -16.45 1.41
CA TYR A 525 -6.17 -17.14 2.67
C TYR A 525 -5.84 -18.63 2.55
N ALA A 526 -5.06 -19.13 3.50
CA ALA A 526 -4.81 -20.56 3.66
C ALA A 526 -5.92 -21.20 4.52
N PRO A 527 -6.27 -22.47 4.28
CA PRO A 527 -7.24 -23.17 5.12
C PRO A 527 -6.66 -23.40 6.53
N LEU A 528 -7.50 -23.26 7.54
CA LEU A 528 -7.18 -23.59 8.94
C LEU A 528 -6.98 -25.09 9.11
N ASP A 529 -5.98 -25.49 9.89
CA ASP A 529 -5.74 -26.88 10.25
C ASP A 529 -6.65 -27.31 11.40
N ILE A 530 -7.88 -27.70 11.05
CA ILE A 530 -8.87 -28.22 12.00
C ILE A 530 -8.94 -29.74 11.85
N SER A 531 -8.69 -30.47 12.93
CA SER A 531 -8.76 -31.94 12.95
C SER A 531 -10.07 -32.49 13.51
N ASP A 532 -10.80 -31.71 14.30
CA ASP A 532 -12.02 -32.14 14.97
C ASP A 532 -13.27 -31.93 14.12
N TYR A 533 -14.27 -32.81 14.27
CA TYR A 533 -15.49 -32.77 13.46
C TYR A 533 -16.26 -31.47 13.68
N LEU A 534 -16.71 -30.80 12.61
CA LEU A 534 -17.48 -29.56 12.71
C LEU A 534 -18.97 -29.87 12.80
N GLU A 535 -19.56 -29.60 13.96
CA GLU A 535 -20.99 -29.80 14.18
C GLU A 535 -21.79 -28.87 13.25
N ASN A 536 -22.74 -29.46 12.50
CA ASN A 536 -23.54 -28.82 11.44
C ASN A 536 -22.80 -28.44 10.14
N SER A 537 -21.51 -28.74 9.99
CA SER A 537 -20.76 -28.45 8.76
C SER A 537 -20.14 -29.70 8.12
N GLY A 538 -19.64 -30.66 8.92
CA GLY A 538 -19.11 -31.94 8.41
C GLY A 538 -17.70 -32.27 8.87
N GLU A 539 -17.07 -33.21 8.17
CA GLU A 539 -15.66 -33.61 8.39
C GLU A 539 -14.72 -32.56 7.79
N PRO A 540 -13.83 -31.92 8.57
CA PRO A 540 -12.80 -31.05 8.02
C PRO A 540 -11.96 -31.75 6.96
N TYR A 541 -11.48 -30.98 5.99
CA TYR A 541 -10.60 -31.49 4.95
C TYR A 541 -9.27 -31.92 5.56
N GLN A 542 -8.92 -33.19 5.35
CA GLN A 542 -7.60 -33.72 5.63
C GLN A 542 -7.21 -34.61 4.44
N SER A 543 -5.94 -34.52 4.00
CA SER A 543 -5.48 -35.36 2.89
C SER A 543 -5.68 -36.83 3.23
N LYS A 544 -6.40 -37.53 2.36
CA LYS A 544 -6.89 -38.88 2.65
C LYS A 544 -6.75 -39.79 1.44
N LYS A 545 -6.64 -41.08 1.72
CA LYS A 545 -6.72 -42.13 0.71
C LYS A 545 -8.18 -42.40 0.38
N VAL A 546 -8.51 -42.34 -0.91
CA VAL A 546 -9.88 -42.54 -1.41
C VAL A 546 -9.92 -43.80 -2.27
N GLU A 547 -10.78 -44.74 -1.87
CA GLU A 547 -10.98 -46.01 -2.54
C GLU A 547 -11.67 -45.84 -3.89
N ARG A 548 -11.59 -46.86 -4.75
CA ARG A 548 -12.29 -46.86 -6.03
C ARG A 548 -13.81 -46.63 -5.85
N ARG A 549 -14.34 -45.62 -6.57
CA ARG A 549 -15.75 -45.17 -6.54
C ARG A 549 -16.20 -44.60 -5.20
N GLU A 550 -15.28 -44.34 -4.29
CA GLU A 550 -15.56 -43.57 -3.08
C GLU A 550 -15.62 -42.08 -3.42
N ILE A 551 -16.52 -41.39 -2.71
CA ILE A 551 -16.64 -39.93 -2.71
C ILE A 551 -16.18 -39.48 -1.33
N TYR A 552 -15.16 -38.63 -1.28
CA TYR A 552 -14.71 -37.95 -0.08
C TYR A 552 -15.24 -36.53 -0.08
N LYS A 553 -16.28 -36.32 0.73
CA LYS A 553 -16.90 -35.02 0.97
C LYS A 553 -16.39 -34.46 2.28
N SER A 554 -15.91 -33.23 2.27
CA SER A 554 -15.28 -32.59 3.43
C SER A 554 -15.39 -31.07 3.35
N VAL A 555 -14.99 -30.38 4.42
CA VAL A 555 -15.06 -28.92 4.51
C VAL A 555 -13.69 -28.28 4.74
N LEU A 556 -13.35 -27.29 3.92
CA LEU A 556 -12.26 -26.37 4.15
C LEU A 556 -12.79 -25.20 4.98
N VAL A 557 -11.99 -24.70 5.91
CA VAL A 557 -12.35 -23.55 6.75
C VAL A 557 -11.29 -22.49 6.56
N PHE A 558 -11.73 -21.28 6.25
CA PHE A 558 -10.88 -20.09 6.16
C PHE A 558 -11.38 -19.08 7.18
N GLU A 559 -10.46 -18.32 7.77
CA GLU A 559 -10.79 -17.13 8.54
C GLU A 559 -10.48 -15.92 7.68
N ILE A 560 -11.51 -15.20 7.28
CA ILE A 560 -11.44 -14.07 6.35
C ILE A 560 -11.82 -12.78 7.05
N GLU A 561 -11.34 -11.66 6.53
CA GLU A 561 -11.73 -10.34 7.01
C GLU A 561 -13.23 -10.07 6.82
N ASN A 562 -13.83 -9.39 7.79
CA ASN A 562 -15.23 -9.05 7.85
C ASN A 562 -15.40 -7.60 8.32
N ASN A 563 -15.18 -6.67 7.39
CA ASN A 563 -15.24 -5.25 7.68
C ASN A 563 -16.68 -4.80 8.01
N PRO A 564 -16.90 -4.06 9.11
CA PRO A 564 -18.23 -3.59 9.49
C PRO A 564 -18.85 -2.73 8.38
N GLY A 565 -19.94 -3.23 7.78
CA GLY A 565 -20.67 -2.52 6.72
C GLY A 565 -20.43 -3.05 5.31
N GLN A 566 -19.45 -3.94 5.13
CA GLN A 566 -19.25 -4.68 3.89
C GLN A 566 -20.06 -5.99 3.94
N THR A 567 -20.76 -6.31 2.85
CA THR A 567 -21.40 -7.63 2.71
C THR A 567 -20.36 -8.56 2.08
N PHE A 568 -20.34 -9.83 2.49
CA PHE A 568 -19.50 -10.84 1.82
C PHE A 568 -19.85 -10.88 0.34
N ASP A 569 -18.83 -10.67 -0.48
CA ASP A 569 -18.94 -10.65 -1.93
C ASP A 569 -18.57 -12.03 -2.50
N ASP A 570 -19.59 -12.83 -2.83
CA ASP A 570 -19.37 -14.16 -3.39
C ASP A 570 -19.02 -14.14 -4.88
N GLU A 571 -19.30 -13.05 -5.60
CA GLU A 571 -18.97 -12.88 -7.02
C GLU A 571 -17.45 -12.77 -7.20
N ASP A 572 -16.77 -12.08 -6.28
CA ASP A 572 -15.31 -11.89 -6.27
C ASP A 572 -14.56 -12.83 -5.31
N THR A 573 -15.16 -13.98 -4.95
CA THR A 573 -14.50 -15.00 -4.13
C THR A 573 -14.16 -16.25 -4.93
N TYR A 574 -12.90 -16.66 -4.87
CA TYR A 574 -12.40 -17.81 -5.63
C TYR A 574 -11.69 -18.84 -4.76
N LEU A 575 -12.00 -20.12 -4.94
CA LEU A 575 -11.24 -21.23 -4.35
C LEU A 575 -10.33 -21.85 -5.41
N SER A 576 -9.03 -21.85 -5.16
CA SER A 576 -8.03 -22.50 -6.01
C SER A 576 -7.44 -23.73 -5.36
N VAL A 577 -7.10 -24.74 -6.17
CA VAL A 577 -6.39 -25.95 -5.75
C VAL A 577 -5.29 -26.31 -6.76
N ASP A 578 -4.07 -26.51 -6.27
CA ASP A 578 -2.97 -27.08 -7.06
C ASP A 578 -3.13 -28.61 -7.18
N LEU A 579 -3.30 -29.09 -8.41
CA LEU A 579 -3.47 -30.51 -8.74
C LEU A 579 -2.22 -31.12 -9.40
N GLY A 580 -1.05 -30.52 -9.19
CA GLY A 580 0.24 -31.02 -9.64
C GLY A 580 0.43 -30.85 -11.14
N ASP A 581 0.51 -31.96 -11.90
CA ASP A 581 0.73 -31.94 -13.35
C ASP A 581 -0.38 -31.22 -14.14
N TYR A 582 -1.52 -30.96 -13.49
CA TYR A 582 -2.66 -30.21 -14.04
C TYR A 582 -2.68 -28.74 -13.63
N GLY A 583 -1.68 -28.28 -12.87
CA GLY A 583 -1.58 -26.91 -12.38
C GLY A 583 -2.67 -26.54 -11.39
N VAL A 584 -2.84 -25.22 -11.21
CA VAL A 584 -3.86 -24.63 -10.36
C VAL A 584 -5.19 -24.58 -11.10
N GLN A 585 -6.23 -25.12 -10.48
CA GLN A 585 -7.61 -25.04 -10.94
C GLN A 585 -8.40 -24.18 -9.97
N THR A 586 -9.36 -23.40 -10.48
CA THR A 586 -10.05 -22.37 -9.69
C THR A 586 -11.56 -22.54 -9.79
N TRP A 587 -12.29 -22.23 -8.72
CA TRP A 587 -13.75 -22.21 -8.67
C TRP A 587 -14.21 -20.84 -8.18
N SER A 588 -15.15 -20.22 -8.88
CA SER A 588 -15.91 -19.11 -8.30
C SER A 588 -16.86 -19.65 -7.24
N LEU A 589 -16.98 -18.92 -6.13
CA LEU A 589 -17.94 -19.21 -5.06
C LEU A 589 -19.29 -18.51 -5.27
N GLU A 590 -19.49 -17.82 -6.39
CA GLU A 590 -20.78 -17.25 -6.75
C GLU A 590 -21.86 -18.35 -6.74
N LYS A 591 -22.95 -18.11 -6.02
CA LYS A 591 -24.07 -19.06 -6.01
C LYS A 591 -24.84 -18.95 -7.32
N PRO A 592 -25.00 -20.04 -8.09
CA PRO A 592 -25.82 -20.01 -9.29
C PRO A 592 -27.29 -19.69 -8.95
N GLU A 593 -27.89 -18.80 -9.76
CA GLU A 593 -29.29 -18.35 -9.63
C GLU A 593 -30.36 -19.46 -9.70
#